data_AF-A0A372NQ19-F1
#
_entry.id   AF-A0A372NQ19-F1
#
_cell.length_a   1.000
_cell.length_b   1.000
_cell.length_c   1.000
_cell.angle_alpha   90.00
_cell.angle_beta   90.00
_cell.angle_gamma   90.00
#
_symmetry.space_group_name_H-M   'P 1'
#
loop_
_entity.id
_entity.type
_entity.pdbx_description
1 polymer ?
#
loop_
_entity_poly.entity_id
_entity_poly.type
_entity_poly.pdbx_seq_one_letter_code
_entity_poly.pdbx_strand_id
1 'polypeptide(L)'
;MSIQQLPRLGLPNLGLGVGLRSKHFNYLLQNPPQADWFEIISENFMDDFGFARHVLMHVRKQVPVVMHGVSLSVGSTDPINYGYLAKLKALAEAIEPEWISDHLCWTGVAYTNTHDLLPMPMTEESFAHVAERVLLIQDYLKRPLILENPSTYLQFKASTIPEWEFMGTLAKETGCGLLLDVNNVFVSAHNHGFDAMQYIENLPHEHIVQMHLAGPTDCGALLVDTHDQPVPSQVWELYQRAQQLTGGVSALLEWDAKIPEYPELLEELFKAREVMKGNIPATPVYKSERMQVSNPVDFQLQATND
;
A
#
# COMPACT_ATOMS: atom_id res chain seq x y z
N MET A 1 28.56 9.73 -18.94
CA MET A 1 28.77 8.50 -18.14
C MET A 1 27.42 8.14 -17.58
N SER A 2 26.88 6.97 -17.92
CA SER A 2 25.58 6.54 -17.40
C SER A 2 25.69 6.42 -15.88
N ILE A 3 24.94 7.23 -15.15
CA ILE A 3 24.72 6.99 -13.72
C ILE A 3 23.96 5.67 -13.68
N GLN A 4 24.62 4.58 -13.31
CA GLN A 4 23.93 3.31 -13.07
C GLN A 4 22.87 3.58 -12.01
N GLN A 5 21.58 3.57 -12.41
CA GLN A 5 20.48 3.63 -11.48
C GLN A 5 20.60 2.43 -10.54
N LEU A 6 20.74 2.70 -9.24
CA LEU A 6 20.81 1.67 -8.22
C LEU A 6 19.41 1.07 -8.04
N PRO A 7 19.30 -0.27 -7.92
CA PRO A 7 18.01 -0.90 -7.66
C PRO A 7 17.47 -0.42 -6.31
N ARG A 8 16.14 -0.25 -6.22
CA ARG A 8 15.42 0.25 -5.03
C ARG A 8 15.95 1.62 -4.57
N LEU A 9 16.44 2.46 -5.48
CA LEU A 9 17.10 3.73 -5.16
C LEU A 9 18.33 3.58 -4.23
N GLY A 10 18.94 2.40 -4.17
CA GLY A 10 20.01 2.08 -3.23
C GLY A 10 19.54 1.73 -1.81
N LEU A 11 18.24 1.64 -1.57
CA LEU A 11 17.67 1.22 -0.28
C LEU A 11 17.83 -0.30 -0.07
N PRO A 12 17.95 -0.74 1.19
CA PRO A 12 18.12 -2.15 1.52
C PRO A 12 16.85 -2.97 1.20
N ASN A 13 17.04 -4.24 0.85
CA ASN A 13 15.96 -5.22 0.94
C ASN A 13 15.89 -5.70 2.40
N LEU A 14 14.80 -5.36 3.09
CA LEU A 14 14.59 -5.67 4.50
C LEU A 14 14.03 -7.08 4.74
N GLY A 15 13.64 -7.81 3.68
CA GLY A 15 12.98 -9.10 3.81
C GLY A 15 11.47 -8.97 4.00
N LEU A 16 10.90 -9.77 4.90
CA LEU A 16 9.45 -9.88 5.08
C LEU A 16 8.97 -9.15 6.34
N GLY A 17 8.04 -8.22 6.16
CA GLY A 17 7.51 -7.37 7.22
C GLY A 17 6.01 -7.47 7.39
N VAL A 18 5.52 -6.90 8.49
CA VAL A 18 4.09 -6.76 8.80
C VAL A 18 3.79 -5.38 9.36
N GLY A 19 2.53 -4.96 9.29
CA GLY A 19 2.07 -3.75 9.96
C GLY A 19 2.19 -3.85 11.48
N LEU A 20 2.75 -2.82 12.12
CA LEU A 20 2.72 -2.69 13.58
C LEU A 20 1.34 -2.20 14.01
N ARG A 21 0.44 -3.14 14.33
CA ARG A 21 -0.94 -2.86 14.73
C ARG A 21 -1.12 -3.02 16.24
N SER A 22 -2.03 -2.24 16.82
CA SER A 22 -2.26 -2.20 18.28
C SER A 22 -2.58 -3.56 18.89
N LYS A 23 -3.22 -4.45 18.12
CA LYS A 23 -3.49 -5.84 18.48
C LYS A 23 -2.25 -6.60 18.93
N HIS A 24 -1.08 -6.33 18.34
CA HIS A 24 0.15 -7.08 18.61
C HIS A 24 1.06 -6.43 19.66
N PHE A 25 0.72 -5.25 20.18
CA PHE A 25 1.60 -4.48 21.08
C PHE A 25 2.02 -5.25 22.33
N ASN A 26 1.06 -5.87 23.03
CA ASN A 26 1.37 -6.64 24.24
C ASN A 26 2.26 -7.85 23.94
N TYR A 27 2.04 -8.50 22.78
CA TYR A 27 2.85 -9.63 22.34
C TYR A 27 4.29 -9.17 22.09
N LEU A 28 4.49 -8.06 21.36
CA LEU A 28 5.79 -7.53 20.97
C LEU A 28 6.58 -6.89 22.12
N LEU A 29 5.93 -6.54 23.24
CA LEU A 29 6.62 -6.13 24.46
C LEU A 29 7.16 -7.31 25.27
N GLN A 30 6.60 -8.49 25.07
CA GLN A 30 6.93 -9.70 25.85
C GLN A 30 7.79 -10.70 25.05
N ASN A 31 7.81 -10.57 23.73
CA ASN A 31 8.47 -11.49 22.81
C ASN A 31 9.30 -10.69 21.79
N PRO A 32 10.46 -11.21 21.35
CA PRO A 32 11.22 -10.57 20.29
C PRO A 32 10.41 -10.56 18.98
N PRO A 33 10.57 -9.53 18.14
CA PRO A 33 9.93 -9.53 16.83
C PRO A 33 10.46 -10.67 15.96
N GLN A 34 9.54 -11.36 15.29
CA GLN A 34 9.85 -12.49 14.40
C GLN A 34 9.72 -12.14 12.91
N ALA A 35 9.11 -10.99 12.59
CA ALA A 35 9.16 -10.39 11.26
C ALA A 35 10.48 -9.63 11.09
N ASP A 36 10.96 -9.51 9.85
CA ASP A 36 12.26 -8.91 9.56
C ASP A 36 12.21 -7.37 9.73
N TRP A 37 11.03 -6.76 9.58
CA TRP A 37 10.79 -5.31 9.75
C TRP A 37 9.29 -5.01 9.99
N PHE A 38 8.98 -3.77 10.37
CA PHE A 38 7.60 -3.32 10.58
C PHE A 38 7.26 -2.05 9.81
N GLU A 39 6.02 -1.94 9.38
CA GLU A 39 5.45 -0.68 8.87
C GLU A 39 4.50 -0.06 9.90
N ILE A 40 4.59 1.27 10.06
CA ILE A 40 3.59 2.04 10.80
C ILE A 40 2.74 2.90 9.87
N ILE A 41 1.49 3.10 10.23
CA ILE A 41 0.69 4.21 9.70
C ILE A 41 1.14 5.48 10.42
N SER A 42 1.74 6.40 9.69
CA SER A 42 2.43 7.58 10.22
C SER A 42 1.51 8.43 11.09
N GLU A 43 0.28 8.65 10.64
CA GLU A 43 -0.75 9.46 11.30
C GLU A 43 -1.08 8.96 12.71
N ASN A 44 -0.99 7.65 12.94
CA ASN A 44 -1.25 7.07 14.27
C ASN A 44 -0.18 7.44 15.31
N PHE A 45 0.96 7.98 14.88
CA PHE A 45 2.10 8.29 15.75
C PHE A 45 2.58 9.75 15.69
N MET A 46 2.06 10.58 14.77
CA MET A 46 2.52 11.97 14.60
C MET A 46 2.33 12.83 15.86
N ASP A 47 1.20 12.64 16.56
CA ASP A 47 0.86 13.39 17.78
C ASP A 47 0.67 12.46 18.99
N ASP A 48 1.02 11.17 18.88
CA ASP A 48 0.94 10.21 19.99
C ASP A 48 2.32 10.02 20.65
N PHE A 49 2.39 10.37 21.92
CA PHE A 49 3.57 10.20 22.78
C PHE A 49 3.33 9.20 23.92
N GLY A 50 2.25 8.41 23.84
CA GLY A 50 1.80 7.47 24.84
C GLY A 50 2.27 6.03 24.60
N PHE A 51 1.39 5.07 24.94
CA PHE A 51 1.73 3.64 24.93
C PHE A 51 2.11 3.12 23.54
N ALA A 52 1.42 3.53 22.49
CA ALA A 52 1.76 3.10 21.12
C ALA A 52 3.18 3.56 20.76
N ARG A 53 3.51 4.82 21.06
CA ARG A 53 4.86 5.37 20.86
C ARG A 53 5.92 4.59 21.63
N HIS A 54 5.64 4.20 22.87
CA HIS A 54 6.53 3.36 23.66
C HIS A 54 6.80 2.01 22.98
N VAL A 55 5.76 1.33 22.50
CA VAL A 55 5.86 0.04 21.80
C VAL A 55 6.66 0.20 20.50
N LEU A 56 6.37 1.23 19.70
CA LEU A 56 7.11 1.53 18.48
C LEU A 56 8.61 1.72 18.76
N MET A 57 8.97 2.53 19.76
CA MET A 57 10.38 2.72 20.11
C MET A 57 11.03 1.46 20.70
N HIS A 58 10.24 0.57 21.30
CA HIS A 58 10.72 -0.75 21.75
C HIS A 58 11.02 -1.68 20.57
N VAL A 59 10.13 -1.74 19.57
CA VAL A 59 10.29 -2.54 18.35
C VAL A 59 11.44 -2.01 17.48
N ARG A 60 11.51 -0.69 17.28
CA ARG A 60 12.53 -0.02 16.45
C ARG A 60 13.97 -0.28 16.90
N LYS A 61 14.19 -0.56 18.18
CA LYS A 61 15.51 -0.92 18.74
C LYS A 61 15.99 -2.30 18.30
N GLN A 62 15.09 -3.15 17.83
CA GLN A 62 15.35 -4.56 17.52
C GLN A 62 15.35 -4.82 16.02
N VAL A 63 14.43 -4.20 15.29
CA VAL A 63 14.26 -4.38 13.84
C VAL A 63 14.01 -3.04 13.14
N PRO A 64 14.30 -2.93 11.83
CA PRO A 64 13.95 -1.76 11.03
C PRO A 64 12.45 -1.45 11.06
N VAL A 65 12.14 -0.16 10.94
CA VAL A 65 10.76 0.32 10.80
C VAL A 65 10.70 1.25 9.61
N VAL A 66 9.59 1.19 8.88
CA VAL A 66 9.28 2.11 7.79
C VAL A 66 7.97 2.82 8.09
N MET A 67 7.77 3.96 7.44
CA MET A 67 6.60 4.79 7.62
C MET A 67 5.76 4.75 6.35
N HIS A 68 4.47 4.51 6.51
CA HIS A 68 3.49 4.61 5.44
C HIS A 68 2.42 5.63 5.85
N GLY A 69 2.07 6.55 4.98
CA GLY A 69 1.08 7.60 5.21
C GLY A 69 -0.20 7.33 4.44
N VAL A 70 -1.31 7.82 5.00
CA VAL A 70 -2.65 7.69 4.40
C VAL A 70 -3.34 9.04 4.21
N SER A 71 -2.62 10.15 4.42
CA SER A 71 -3.21 11.49 4.44
C SER A 71 -2.38 12.58 3.75
N LEU A 72 -1.23 12.25 3.13
CA LEU A 72 -0.43 13.27 2.41
C LEU A 72 -1.20 13.88 1.23
N SER A 73 -2.05 13.08 0.58
CA SER A 73 -2.92 13.55 -0.52
C SER A 73 -2.11 14.23 -1.62
N VAL A 74 -1.07 13.55 -2.12
CA VAL A 74 -0.13 14.09 -3.12
C VAL A 74 -0.87 14.56 -4.38
N GLY A 75 -1.98 13.91 -4.71
CA GLY A 75 -2.86 14.21 -5.83
C GLY A 75 -3.80 15.40 -5.66
N SER A 76 -3.94 15.93 -4.45
CA SER A 76 -4.89 17.01 -4.16
C SER A 76 -4.49 18.32 -4.85
N THR A 77 -5.49 19.09 -5.27
CA THR A 77 -5.32 20.47 -5.76
C THR A 77 -5.23 21.49 -4.62
N ASP A 78 -5.54 21.10 -3.39
CA ASP A 78 -5.31 21.94 -2.22
C ASP A 78 -3.80 22.21 -2.03
N PRO A 79 -3.40 23.36 -1.48
CA PRO A 79 -2.00 23.66 -1.19
C PRO A 79 -1.36 22.57 -0.33
N ILE A 80 -0.06 22.32 -0.51
CA ILE A 80 0.70 21.40 0.33
C ILE A 80 0.54 21.78 1.80
N ASN A 81 0.12 20.81 2.62
CA ASN A 81 -0.05 21.01 4.05
C ASN A 81 1.32 20.92 4.77
N TYR A 82 2.02 22.05 4.86
CA TYR A 82 3.31 22.11 5.57
C TYR A 82 3.20 21.82 7.07
N GLY A 83 2.03 22.00 7.68
CA GLY A 83 1.80 21.58 9.06
C GLY A 83 1.85 20.06 9.22
N TYR A 84 1.21 19.34 8.31
CA TYR A 84 1.31 17.87 8.22
C TYR A 84 2.75 17.43 7.93
N LEU A 85 3.42 18.04 6.93
CA LEU A 85 4.81 17.70 6.61
C LEU A 85 5.77 17.94 7.78
N ALA A 86 5.56 19.00 8.57
CA ALA A 86 6.35 19.25 9.77
C ALA A 86 6.19 18.13 10.80
N LYS A 87 4.97 17.63 11.02
CA LYS A 87 4.71 16.50 11.92
C LYS A 87 5.30 15.19 11.39
N LEU A 88 5.10 14.90 10.11
CA LEU A 88 5.68 13.73 9.43
C LEU A 88 7.21 13.74 9.55
N LYS A 89 7.84 14.89 9.31
CA LYS A 89 9.28 15.08 9.44
C LYS A 89 9.77 14.90 10.88
N ALA A 90 9.10 15.51 11.86
CA ALA A 90 9.44 15.34 13.28
C ALA A 90 9.33 13.87 13.72
N LEU A 91 8.30 13.17 13.24
CA LEU A 91 8.12 11.74 13.48
C LEU A 91 9.26 10.92 12.88
N ALA A 92 9.61 11.20 11.62
CA ALA A 92 10.70 10.55 10.92
C ALA A 92 12.08 10.82 11.55
N GLU A 93 12.33 12.03 12.04
CA GLU A 93 13.55 12.36 12.79
C GLU A 93 13.66 11.57 14.10
N ALA A 94 12.53 11.26 14.73
CA ALA A 94 12.52 10.54 16.00
C ALA A 94 12.54 9.01 15.86
N ILE A 95 12.04 8.44 14.75
CA ILE A 95 12.04 6.98 14.50
C ILE A 95 13.25 6.57 13.65
N GLU A 96 13.75 7.47 12.81
CA GLU A 96 14.73 7.19 11.77
C GLU A 96 14.29 6.00 10.89
N PRO A 97 13.17 6.13 10.15
CA PRO A 97 12.66 5.05 9.30
C PRO A 97 13.53 4.88 8.05
N GLU A 98 13.57 3.66 7.52
CA GLU A 98 14.35 3.35 6.31
C GLU A 98 13.80 4.10 5.08
N TRP A 99 12.48 4.27 5.00
CA TRP A 99 11.82 5.11 4.01
C TRP A 99 10.44 5.59 4.50
N ILE A 100 9.85 6.50 3.72
CA ILE A 100 8.51 7.05 3.93
C ILE A 100 7.73 6.84 2.63
N SER A 101 6.63 6.10 2.71
CA SER A 101 5.67 5.93 1.62
C SER A 101 4.35 6.65 1.89
N ASP A 102 3.59 6.93 0.85
CA ASP A 102 2.18 7.33 0.89
C ASP A 102 1.53 6.95 -0.44
N HIS A 103 0.22 7.12 -0.54
CA HIS A 103 -0.55 6.75 -1.72
C HIS A 103 -0.46 7.81 -2.82
N LEU A 104 -0.41 7.36 -4.08
CA LEU A 104 -0.73 8.21 -5.23
C LEU A 104 -2.25 8.41 -5.31
N CYS A 105 -2.80 9.20 -4.41
CA CYS A 105 -4.24 9.44 -4.37
C CYS A 105 -4.58 10.89 -4.07
N TRP A 106 -5.88 11.14 -4.23
CA TRP A 106 -6.54 12.30 -3.66
C TRP A 106 -7.46 11.83 -2.53
N THR A 107 -7.19 12.26 -1.29
CA THR A 107 -7.97 11.89 -0.10
C THR A 107 -9.18 12.79 0.14
N GLY A 108 -9.44 13.82 -0.69
CA GLY A 108 -10.66 14.63 -0.60
C GLY A 108 -10.54 16.12 -0.94
N VAL A 109 -11.69 16.77 -1.19
CA VAL A 109 -11.81 18.19 -1.57
C VAL A 109 -12.10 19.04 -0.33
N ALA A 110 -11.55 20.25 -0.24
CA ALA A 110 -11.94 21.25 0.77
C ALA A 110 -11.74 20.79 2.23
N TYR A 111 -10.58 20.21 2.52
CA TYR A 111 -10.14 19.78 3.87
C TYR A 111 -10.92 18.62 4.51
N THR A 112 -11.79 17.91 3.78
CA THR A 112 -12.45 16.70 4.28
C THR A 112 -11.80 15.45 3.70
N ASN A 113 -11.17 14.63 4.56
CA ASN A 113 -10.64 13.33 4.17
C ASN A 113 -11.79 12.32 3.97
N THR A 114 -11.83 11.65 2.82
CA THR A 114 -12.62 10.45 2.58
C THR A 114 -11.90 9.23 3.14
N HIS A 115 -12.65 8.25 3.63
CA HIS A 115 -12.08 6.97 4.07
C HIS A 115 -11.56 6.13 2.90
N ASP A 116 -12.09 6.36 1.69
CA ASP A 116 -11.65 5.72 0.46
C ASP A 116 -10.68 6.61 -0.31
N LEU A 117 -9.65 5.99 -0.90
CA LEU A 117 -8.70 6.64 -1.80
C LEU A 117 -9.42 6.92 -3.13
N LEU A 118 -9.60 8.20 -3.47
CA LEU A 118 -10.27 8.54 -4.72
C LEU A 118 -9.28 8.44 -5.89
N PRO A 119 -9.69 7.85 -7.02
CA PRO A 119 -8.86 7.80 -8.21
C PRO A 119 -8.55 9.21 -8.70
N MET A 120 -7.42 9.37 -9.36
CA MET A 120 -7.09 10.58 -10.11
C MET A 120 -7.26 10.38 -11.60
N PRO A 121 -7.61 11.44 -12.36
CA PRO A 121 -7.54 11.38 -13.81
C PRO A 121 -6.08 11.19 -14.23
N MET A 122 -5.78 10.14 -14.99
CA MET A 122 -4.43 9.85 -15.48
C MET A 122 -4.20 10.62 -16.79
N THR A 123 -3.89 11.92 -16.65
CA THR A 123 -3.66 12.87 -17.75
C THR A 123 -2.30 13.56 -17.60
N GLU A 124 -1.84 14.19 -18.67
CA GLU A 124 -0.59 14.97 -18.68
C GLU A 124 -0.65 16.18 -17.73
N GLU A 125 -1.84 16.78 -17.55
CA GLU A 125 -2.06 17.86 -16.59
C GLU A 125 -1.90 17.37 -15.14
N SER A 126 -2.57 16.26 -14.81
CA SER A 126 -2.45 15.62 -13.49
C SER A 126 -1.03 15.15 -13.23
N PHE A 127 -0.34 14.65 -14.26
CA PHE A 127 1.06 14.27 -14.17
C PHE A 127 1.95 15.46 -13.78
N ALA A 128 1.85 16.57 -14.50
CA ALA A 128 2.66 17.76 -14.21
C ALA A 128 2.42 18.29 -12.79
N HIS A 129 1.15 18.31 -12.36
CA HIS A 129 0.76 18.72 -11.00
C HIS A 129 1.36 17.82 -9.92
N VAL A 130 1.24 16.51 -10.07
CA VAL A 130 1.77 15.54 -9.10
C VAL A 130 3.30 15.59 -9.07
N ALA A 131 3.95 15.64 -10.24
CA ALA A 131 5.41 15.66 -10.34
C ALA A 131 6.01 16.87 -9.59
N GLU A 132 5.44 18.06 -9.76
CA GLU A 132 5.86 19.26 -9.01
C GLU A 132 5.73 19.05 -7.50
N ARG A 133 4.60 18.51 -7.03
CA ARG A 133 4.35 18.29 -5.60
C ARG A 133 5.29 17.25 -5.01
N VAL A 134 5.54 16.15 -5.72
CA VAL A 134 6.51 15.13 -5.29
C VAL A 134 7.89 15.76 -5.10
N LEU A 135 8.36 16.58 -6.04
CA LEU A 135 9.64 17.28 -5.91
C LEU A 135 9.67 18.20 -4.68
N LEU A 136 8.62 18.97 -4.44
CA LEU A 136 8.51 19.86 -3.27
C LEU A 136 8.51 19.08 -1.94
N ILE A 137 7.76 17.98 -1.87
CA ILE A 137 7.67 17.14 -0.68
C ILE A 137 9.01 16.45 -0.39
N GLN A 138 9.65 15.90 -1.41
CA GLN A 138 10.99 15.30 -1.30
C GLN A 138 12.02 16.34 -0.84
N ASP A 139 11.98 17.56 -1.37
CA ASP A 139 12.87 18.63 -0.92
C ASP A 139 12.60 19.00 0.55
N TYR A 140 11.35 19.03 0.99
CA TYR A 140 11.03 19.34 2.38
C TYR A 140 11.48 18.23 3.35
N LEU A 141 11.19 16.98 3.01
CA LEU A 141 11.54 15.78 3.80
C LEU A 141 13.04 15.43 3.69
N LYS A 142 13.75 15.98 2.70
CA LYS A 142 15.16 15.73 2.39
C LYS A 142 15.47 14.24 2.17
N ARG A 143 14.53 13.53 1.54
CA ARG A 143 14.66 12.12 1.15
C ARG A 143 13.72 11.79 -0.01
N PRO A 144 13.98 10.72 -0.79
CA PRO A 144 13.02 10.22 -1.75
C PRO A 144 11.71 9.84 -1.06
N LEU A 145 10.60 10.21 -1.70
CA LEU A 145 9.26 9.77 -1.32
C LEU A 145 8.99 8.45 -2.03
N ILE A 146 8.24 7.55 -1.40
CA ILE A 146 7.78 6.31 -2.04
C ILE A 146 6.29 6.43 -2.29
N LEU A 147 5.86 6.14 -3.51
CA LEU A 147 4.45 6.26 -3.89
C LEU A 147 3.84 4.91 -4.20
N GLU A 148 2.68 4.68 -3.61
CA GLU A 148 1.90 3.47 -3.76
C GLU A 148 0.79 3.59 -4.83
N ASN A 149 0.57 2.50 -5.57
CA ASN A 149 -0.59 2.35 -6.46
C ASN A 149 -1.85 2.00 -5.64
N PRO A 150 -2.91 2.84 -5.65
CA PRO A 150 -4.13 2.55 -4.92
C PRO A 150 -5.01 1.52 -5.65
N SER A 151 -5.87 0.81 -4.93
CA SER A 151 -7.02 0.14 -5.54
C SER A 151 -8.02 1.18 -6.05
N THR A 152 -8.60 0.98 -7.23
CA THR A 152 -9.57 1.92 -7.81
C THR A 152 -10.88 1.23 -8.19
N TYR A 153 -12.01 1.88 -7.90
CA TYR A 153 -13.36 1.39 -8.20
C TYR A 153 -14.08 2.20 -9.30
N LEU A 154 -13.49 3.34 -9.66
CA LEU A 154 -13.98 4.25 -10.69
C LEU A 154 -12.81 4.66 -11.59
N GLN A 155 -13.10 4.85 -12.87
CA GLN A 155 -12.14 5.41 -13.84
C GLN A 155 -12.72 6.66 -14.48
N PHE A 156 -11.86 7.67 -14.65
CA PHE A 156 -12.21 8.87 -15.40
C PHE A 156 -12.13 8.58 -16.91
N LYS A 157 -13.18 8.94 -17.66
CA LYS A 157 -13.17 8.88 -19.13
C LYS A 157 -12.08 9.73 -19.76
N ALA A 158 -11.58 10.73 -19.02
CA ALA A 158 -10.51 11.61 -19.44
C ALA A 158 -9.12 10.98 -19.28
N SER A 159 -8.98 9.87 -18.55
CA SER A 159 -7.70 9.18 -18.39
C SER A 159 -7.22 8.62 -19.73
N THR A 160 -6.07 9.11 -20.20
CA THR A 160 -5.42 8.71 -21.46
C THR A 160 -4.14 7.93 -21.23
N ILE A 161 -3.57 8.04 -20.03
CA ILE A 161 -2.31 7.39 -19.64
C ILE A 161 -2.63 6.16 -18.78
N PRO A 162 -2.11 4.96 -19.10
CA PRO A 162 -2.20 3.81 -18.21
C PRO A 162 -1.50 4.09 -16.87
N GLU A 163 -2.04 3.57 -15.76
CA GLU A 163 -1.51 3.87 -14.42
C GLU A 163 -0.03 3.46 -14.25
N TRP A 164 0.37 2.29 -14.76
CA TRP A 164 1.77 1.85 -14.72
C TRP A 164 2.71 2.78 -15.51
N GLU A 165 2.23 3.39 -16.59
CA GLU A 165 2.99 4.36 -17.38
C GLU A 165 3.08 5.70 -16.64
N PHE A 166 1.99 6.14 -16.02
CA PHE A 166 1.94 7.34 -15.18
C PHE A 166 2.94 7.23 -14.02
N MET A 167 2.83 6.17 -13.22
CA MET A 167 3.71 5.93 -12.07
C MET A 167 5.16 5.70 -12.50
N GLY A 168 5.36 4.94 -13.58
CA GLY A 168 6.69 4.66 -14.09
C GLY A 168 7.42 5.89 -14.59
N THR A 169 6.71 6.80 -15.26
CA THR A 169 7.25 8.09 -15.71
C THR A 169 7.49 9.01 -14.52
N LEU A 170 6.57 9.04 -13.55
CA LEU A 170 6.69 9.87 -12.35
C LEU A 170 7.95 9.50 -11.55
N ALA A 171 8.20 8.21 -11.35
CA ALA A 171 9.38 7.71 -10.66
C ALA A 171 10.69 8.11 -11.38
N LYS A 172 10.72 8.00 -12.71
CA LYS A 172 11.89 8.35 -13.53
C LYS A 172 12.18 9.86 -13.52
N GLU A 173 11.15 10.70 -13.58
CA GLU A 173 11.32 12.16 -13.66
C GLU A 173 11.57 12.81 -12.30
N THR A 174 10.98 12.28 -11.23
CA THR A 174 11.09 12.89 -9.88
C THR A 174 12.13 12.21 -8.99
N GLY A 175 12.59 11.02 -9.36
CA GLY A 175 13.47 10.18 -8.55
C GLY A 175 12.77 9.54 -7.35
N CYS A 176 11.44 9.56 -7.29
CA CYS A 176 10.68 8.89 -6.23
C CYS A 176 10.77 7.36 -6.36
N GLY A 177 10.53 6.68 -5.25
CA GLY A 177 10.39 5.23 -5.21
C GLY A 177 8.95 4.82 -5.47
N LEU A 178 8.76 3.53 -5.75
CA LEU A 178 7.44 2.91 -5.88
C LEU A 178 7.23 1.87 -4.77
N LEU A 179 6.07 1.90 -4.16
CA LEU A 179 5.53 0.80 -3.36
C LEU A 179 4.49 0.12 -4.25
N LEU A 180 4.75 -1.13 -4.60
CA LEU A 180 3.84 -1.90 -5.44
C LEU A 180 2.89 -2.70 -4.54
N ASP A 181 1.67 -2.24 -4.38
CA ASP A 181 0.63 -3.08 -3.82
C ASP A 181 0.11 -4.03 -4.91
N VAL A 182 0.49 -5.30 -4.76
CA VAL A 182 0.15 -6.37 -5.70
C VAL A 182 -1.34 -6.71 -5.64
N ASN A 183 -1.93 -6.61 -4.46
CA ASN A 183 -3.36 -6.81 -4.27
C ASN A 183 -4.17 -5.68 -4.92
N ASN A 184 -3.72 -4.43 -4.83
CA ASN A 184 -4.36 -3.30 -5.52
C ASN A 184 -4.35 -3.45 -7.04
N VAL A 185 -3.26 -3.99 -7.61
CA VAL A 185 -3.22 -4.35 -9.04
C VAL A 185 -4.24 -5.43 -9.36
N PHE A 186 -4.33 -6.49 -8.56
CA PHE A 186 -5.28 -7.59 -8.76
C PHE A 186 -6.75 -7.11 -8.68
N VAL A 187 -7.09 -6.32 -7.66
CA VAL A 187 -8.43 -5.73 -7.47
C VAL A 187 -8.78 -4.81 -8.64
N SER A 188 -7.90 -3.88 -9.00
CA SER A 188 -8.14 -2.93 -10.08
C SER A 188 -8.24 -3.62 -11.44
N ALA A 189 -7.40 -4.62 -11.71
CA ALA A 189 -7.44 -5.40 -12.94
C ALA A 189 -8.77 -6.16 -13.10
N HIS A 190 -9.25 -6.77 -12.01
CA HIS A 190 -10.56 -7.43 -12.00
C HIS A 190 -11.69 -6.44 -12.26
N ASN A 191 -11.71 -5.32 -11.53
CA ASN A 191 -12.82 -4.36 -11.57
C ASN A 191 -12.90 -3.62 -12.91
N HIS A 192 -11.76 -3.33 -13.55
CA HIS A 192 -11.70 -2.55 -14.79
C HIS A 192 -11.45 -3.39 -16.05
N GLY A 193 -11.15 -4.68 -15.90
CA GLY A 193 -10.98 -5.61 -17.02
C GLY A 193 -9.67 -5.45 -17.79
N PHE A 194 -8.59 -5.00 -17.12
CA PHE A 194 -7.24 -4.98 -17.71
C PHE A 194 -6.39 -6.18 -17.23
N ASP A 195 -5.25 -6.40 -17.87
CA ASP A 195 -4.33 -7.49 -17.51
C ASP A 195 -3.38 -7.08 -16.37
N ALA A 196 -3.53 -7.71 -15.20
CA ALA A 196 -2.67 -7.49 -14.04
C ALA A 196 -1.20 -7.85 -14.31
N MET A 197 -0.93 -8.87 -15.13
CA MET A 197 0.43 -9.27 -15.45
C MET A 197 1.11 -8.20 -16.31
N GLN A 198 0.37 -7.63 -17.27
CA GLN A 198 0.85 -6.51 -18.07
C GLN A 198 1.21 -5.31 -17.19
N TYR A 199 0.40 -5.00 -16.18
CA TYR A 199 0.71 -3.94 -15.21
C TYR A 199 2.07 -4.18 -14.55
N ILE A 200 2.26 -5.36 -13.95
CA ILE A 200 3.49 -5.74 -13.24
C ILE A 200 4.70 -5.65 -14.17
N GLU A 201 4.61 -6.18 -15.39
CA GLU A 201 5.74 -6.27 -16.32
C GLU A 201 6.21 -4.93 -16.90
N ASN A 202 5.38 -3.88 -16.85
CA ASN A 202 5.68 -2.58 -17.44
C ASN A 202 6.17 -1.52 -16.45
N LEU A 203 6.18 -1.80 -15.14
CA LEU A 203 6.72 -0.89 -14.14
C LEU A 203 8.26 -0.81 -14.20
N PRO A 204 8.87 0.33 -13.79
CA PRO A 204 10.32 0.42 -13.63
C PRO A 204 10.77 -0.31 -12.36
N HIS A 205 11.09 -1.59 -12.49
CA HIS A 205 11.43 -2.49 -11.37
C HIS A 205 12.58 -1.99 -10.48
N GLU A 206 13.51 -1.23 -11.04
CA GLU A 206 14.61 -0.60 -10.31
C GLU A 206 14.15 0.52 -9.35
N HIS A 207 12.94 1.07 -9.54
CA HIS A 207 12.33 2.05 -8.65
C HIS A 207 11.40 1.43 -7.59
N ILE A 208 11.04 0.15 -7.72
CA ILE A 208 10.18 -0.53 -6.74
C ILE A 208 11.01 -0.83 -5.50
N VAL A 209 10.65 -0.25 -4.35
CA VAL A 209 11.36 -0.37 -3.06
C VAL A 209 10.67 -1.32 -2.10
N GLN A 210 9.36 -1.47 -2.24
CA GLN A 210 8.52 -2.26 -1.35
C GLN A 210 7.36 -2.87 -2.14
N MET A 211 6.89 -4.03 -1.71
CA MET A 211 5.63 -4.63 -2.16
C MET A 211 4.68 -4.81 -0.99
N HIS A 212 3.39 -4.59 -1.23
CA HIS A 212 2.32 -4.99 -0.32
C HIS A 212 1.59 -6.22 -0.85
N LEU A 213 1.12 -7.02 0.10
CA LEU A 213 0.36 -8.23 -0.11
C LEU A 213 -0.82 -8.22 0.85
N ALA A 214 -2.01 -8.41 0.32
CA ALA A 214 -3.22 -8.53 1.13
C ALA A 214 -4.24 -9.44 0.43
N GLY A 215 -5.29 -9.80 1.16
CA GLY A 215 -6.43 -10.54 0.64
C GLY A 215 -7.65 -9.64 0.46
N PRO A 216 -8.24 -9.56 -0.75
CA PRO A 216 -9.46 -8.81 -0.99
C PRO A 216 -10.70 -9.66 -0.67
N THR A 217 -11.86 -9.00 -0.65
CA THR A 217 -13.17 -9.65 -0.54
C THR A 217 -13.93 -9.58 -1.86
N ASP A 218 -14.47 -10.71 -2.30
CA ASP A 218 -15.39 -10.79 -3.44
C ASP A 218 -16.81 -10.38 -3.02
N CYS A 219 -17.29 -9.25 -3.55
CA CYS A 219 -18.63 -8.71 -3.33
C CYS A 219 -19.58 -8.97 -4.52
N GLY A 220 -19.24 -9.94 -5.38
CA GLY A 220 -20.03 -10.34 -6.53
C GLY A 220 -19.72 -9.53 -7.79
N ALA A 221 -20.12 -8.26 -7.81
CA ALA A 221 -19.89 -7.40 -8.98
C ALA A 221 -18.49 -6.77 -9.01
N LEU A 222 -17.84 -6.68 -7.84
CA LEU A 222 -16.55 -6.04 -7.63
C LEU A 222 -15.76 -6.83 -6.59
N LEU A 223 -14.44 -6.83 -6.74
CA LEU A 223 -13.54 -7.10 -5.62
C LEU A 223 -13.37 -5.81 -4.82
N VAL A 224 -13.46 -5.92 -3.50
CA VAL A 224 -13.22 -4.82 -2.56
C VAL A 224 -11.95 -5.10 -1.79
N ASP A 225 -11.15 -4.07 -1.67
CA ASP A 225 -9.87 -4.09 -1.01
C ASP A 225 -10.01 -3.99 0.52
N THR A 226 -10.29 -5.13 1.17
CA THR A 226 -10.65 -5.15 2.60
C THR A 226 -9.49 -5.43 3.54
N HIS A 227 -8.37 -5.94 3.04
CA HIS A 227 -7.19 -6.30 3.81
C HIS A 227 -7.52 -7.14 5.07
N ASP A 228 -8.45 -8.09 4.93
CA ASP A 228 -8.98 -8.88 6.05
C ASP A 228 -9.08 -10.38 5.76
N GLN A 229 -8.48 -10.82 4.66
CA GLN A 229 -8.47 -12.21 4.20
C GLN A 229 -7.04 -12.70 3.96
N PRO A 230 -6.82 -14.03 3.99
CA PRO A 230 -5.61 -14.63 3.44
C PRO A 230 -5.37 -14.22 1.98
N VAL A 231 -4.09 -14.14 1.59
CA VAL A 231 -3.70 -13.69 0.26
C VAL A 231 -4.06 -14.76 -0.79
N PRO A 232 -4.84 -14.45 -1.84
CA PRO A 232 -5.26 -15.44 -2.84
C PRO A 232 -4.13 -15.88 -3.76
N SER A 233 -4.28 -17.07 -4.37
CA SER A 233 -3.26 -17.64 -5.28
C SER A 233 -2.85 -16.70 -6.40
N GLN A 234 -3.79 -15.97 -6.98
CA GLN A 234 -3.52 -15.02 -8.08
C GLN A 234 -2.64 -13.86 -7.63
N VAL A 235 -2.82 -13.36 -6.41
CA VAL A 235 -1.94 -12.30 -5.86
C VAL A 235 -0.55 -12.86 -5.60
N TRP A 236 -0.43 -14.11 -5.12
CA TRP A 236 0.86 -14.78 -4.99
C TRP A 236 1.59 -15.00 -6.33
N GLU A 237 0.87 -15.29 -7.41
CA GLU A 237 1.43 -15.42 -8.76
C GLU A 237 2.01 -14.08 -9.26
N LEU A 238 1.27 -12.98 -9.09
CA LEU A 238 1.72 -11.63 -9.43
C LEU A 238 2.93 -11.23 -8.58
N TYR A 239 2.89 -11.51 -7.28
CA TYR A 239 4.00 -11.27 -6.35
C TYR A 239 5.26 -12.02 -6.76
N GLN A 240 5.15 -13.30 -7.10
CA GLN A 240 6.29 -14.10 -7.55
C GLN A 240 6.93 -13.46 -8.78
N ARG A 241 6.10 -13.06 -9.76
CA ARG A 241 6.59 -12.40 -10.98
C ARG A 241 7.30 -11.09 -10.65
N ALA A 242 6.69 -10.25 -9.83
CA ALA A 242 7.24 -8.96 -9.46
C ALA A 242 8.56 -9.10 -8.69
N GLN A 243 8.67 -10.07 -7.78
CA GLN A 243 9.92 -10.38 -7.07
C GLN A 243 11.04 -10.83 -8.03
N GLN A 244 10.72 -11.62 -9.05
CA GLN A 244 11.70 -12.03 -10.06
C GLN A 244 12.22 -10.83 -10.88
N LEU A 245 11.32 -9.91 -11.26
CA LEU A 245 11.66 -8.75 -12.09
C LEU A 245 12.46 -7.69 -11.32
N THR A 246 12.24 -7.55 -10.02
CA THR A 246 12.99 -6.64 -9.14
C THR A 246 14.32 -7.23 -8.63
N GLY A 247 14.56 -8.52 -8.86
CA GLY A 247 15.70 -9.23 -8.28
C GLY A 247 15.61 -9.37 -6.75
N GLY A 248 14.41 -9.31 -6.19
CA GLY A 248 14.12 -9.36 -4.76
C GLY A 248 13.98 -7.97 -4.13
N VAL A 249 12.84 -7.72 -3.50
CA VAL A 249 12.50 -6.49 -2.78
C VAL A 249 11.78 -6.80 -1.47
N SER A 250 11.77 -5.84 -0.55
CA SER A 250 11.06 -5.93 0.73
C SER A 250 9.58 -6.14 0.48
N ALA A 251 8.95 -7.07 1.21
CA ALA A 251 7.52 -7.34 1.07
C ALA A 251 6.83 -7.25 2.44
N LEU A 252 5.68 -6.60 2.47
CA LEU A 252 4.82 -6.49 3.64
C LEU A 252 3.57 -7.35 3.42
N LEU A 253 3.17 -8.12 4.43
CA LEU A 253 1.79 -8.57 4.53
C LEU A 253 0.98 -7.47 5.23
N GLU A 254 0.05 -6.87 4.49
CA GLU A 254 -0.90 -5.89 5.00
C GLU A 254 -2.19 -6.57 5.46
N TRP A 255 -2.64 -6.20 6.66
CA TRP A 255 -3.84 -6.73 7.28
C TRP A 255 -4.43 -5.71 8.25
N ASP A 256 -5.58 -5.14 7.92
CA ASP A 256 -6.15 -3.97 8.61
C ASP A 256 -7.46 -4.22 9.34
N ALA A 257 -8.25 -5.17 8.86
CA ALA A 257 -9.48 -5.58 9.53
C ALA A 257 -9.43 -7.05 9.93
N LYS A 258 -10.12 -7.40 11.03
CA LYS A 258 -10.09 -8.77 11.60
C LYS A 258 -8.67 -9.32 11.79
N ILE A 259 -7.74 -8.45 12.19
CA ILE A 259 -6.31 -8.75 12.30
C ILE A 259 -6.13 -10.06 13.11
N PRO A 260 -5.40 -11.07 12.61
CA PRO A 260 -5.18 -12.33 13.32
C PRO A 260 -4.21 -12.14 14.51
N GLU A 261 -4.06 -13.18 15.33
CA GLU A 261 -3.02 -13.16 16.36
C GLU A 261 -1.63 -13.12 15.71
N TYR A 262 -0.63 -12.57 16.41
CA TYR A 262 0.69 -12.34 15.81
C TYR A 262 1.34 -13.61 15.21
N PRO A 263 1.31 -14.78 15.87
CA PRO A 263 1.83 -16.01 15.26
C PRO A 263 1.09 -16.43 13.98
N GLU A 264 -0.24 -16.29 13.94
CA GLU A 264 -1.07 -16.61 12.77
C GLU A 264 -0.79 -15.65 11.61
N LEU A 265 -0.57 -14.36 11.90
CA LEU A 265 -0.15 -13.39 10.90
C LEU A 265 1.17 -13.78 10.23
N LEU A 266 2.11 -14.31 11.02
CA LEU A 266 3.41 -14.74 10.51
C LEU A 266 3.32 -16.02 9.67
N GLU A 267 2.39 -16.92 9.99
CA GLU A 267 2.12 -18.09 9.15
C GLU A 267 1.70 -17.67 7.74
N GLU A 268 0.86 -16.64 7.63
CA GLU A 268 0.51 -16.06 6.33
C GLU A 268 1.72 -15.37 5.67
N LEU A 269 2.44 -14.52 6.41
CA LEU A 269 3.61 -13.79 5.91
C LEU A 269 4.64 -14.75 5.30
N PHE A 270 4.94 -15.86 5.98
CA PHE A 270 6.00 -16.77 5.56
C PHE A 270 5.64 -17.60 4.33
N LYS A 271 4.37 -17.60 3.88
CA LYS A 271 4.00 -18.12 2.55
C LYS A 271 4.75 -17.37 1.44
N ALA A 272 5.05 -16.08 1.63
CA ALA A 272 5.86 -15.32 0.67
C ALA A 272 7.22 -15.97 0.39
N ARG A 273 7.86 -16.59 1.39
CA ARG A 273 9.12 -17.34 1.21
C ARG A 273 8.93 -18.59 0.36
N GLU A 274 7.82 -19.29 0.56
CA GLU A 274 7.50 -20.50 -0.19
C GLU A 274 7.13 -20.18 -1.65
N VAL A 275 6.40 -19.09 -1.87
CA VAL A 275 6.07 -18.59 -3.21
C VAL A 275 7.34 -18.24 -3.99
N MET A 276 8.33 -17.61 -3.36
CA MET A 276 9.63 -17.34 -4.00
C MET A 276 10.40 -18.62 -4.38
N LYS A 277 10.09 -19.77 -3.78
CA LYS A 277 10.66 -21.09 -4.14
C LYS A 277 9.85 -21.81 -5.22
N GLY A 278 8.74 -21.24 -5.69
CA GLY A 278 7.83 -21.86 -6.65
C GLY A 278 6.59 -22.53 -6.03
N ASN A 279 6.45 -22.52 -4.70
CA ASN A 279 5.34 -23.17 -4.00
C ASN A 279 4.21 -22.16 -3.77
N ILE A 280 3.29 -22.07 -4.75
CA ILE A 280 2.14 -21.16 -4.65
C ILE A 280 1.01 -21.85 -3.86
N PRO A 281 0.55 -21.26 -2.73
CA PRO A 281 -0.53 -21.84 -1.95
C PRO A 281 -1.84 -21.78 -2.75
N ALA A 282 -2.65 -22.83 -2.64
CA ALA A 282 -4.01 -22.85 -3.16
C ALA A 282 -4.92 -22.12 -2.17
N THR A 283 -5.24 -20.86 -2.47
CA THR A 283 -6.04 -19.98 -1.61
C THR A 283 -7.06 -19.25 -2.47
N PRO A 284 -8.37 -19.45 -2.25
CA PRO A 284 -9.40 -18.79 -3.04
C PRO A 284 -9.52 -17.31 -2.66
N VAL A 285 -10.22 -16.55 -3.49
CA VAL A 285 -10.77 -15.25 -3.06
C VAL A 285 -12.02 -15.52 -2.22
N TYR A 286 -12.08 -14.95 -1.02
CA TYR A 286 -13.19 -15.15 -0.10
C TYR A 286 -14.36 -14.23 -0.44
N LYS A 287 -15.59 -14.76 -0.40
CA LYS A 287 -16.81 -14.00 -0.68
C LYS A 287 -17.33 -13.31 0.56
N SER A 288 -17.86 -12.11 0.38
CA SER A 288 -18.60 -11.40 1.42
C SER A 288 -19.83 -12.22 1.86
N GLU A 289 -19.99 -12.41 3.17
CA GLU A 289 -21.21 -13.02 3.74
C GLU A 289 -22.45 -12.12 3.53
N ARG A 290 -22.25 -10.82 3.25
CA ARG A 290 -23.33 -9.85 3.00
C ARG A 290 -23.68 -9.82 1.50
N MET A 291 -24.29 -10.89 1.00
CA MET A 291 -24.90 -10.90 -0.34
C MET A 291 -26.22 -10.10 -0.41
N GLN A 292 -26.83 -9.74 0.72
CA GLN A 292 -28.03 -8.89 0.72
C GLN A 292 -27.64 -7.44 0.92
N VAL A 293 -27.42 -6.74 -0.20
CA VAL A 293 -27.64 -5.30 -0.21
C VAL A 293 -29.13 -5.10 0.01
N SER A 294 -29.54 -4.55 1.15
CA SER A 294 -30.94 -4.15 1.34
C SER A 294 -31.26 -3.10 0.27
N ASN A 295 -31.92 -3.54 -0.79
CA ASN A 295 -32.44 -2.67 -1.82
C ASN A 295 -33.97 -2.63 -1.72
N PRO A 296 -34.62 -1.56 -2.21
CA PRO A 296 -36.08 -1.44 -2.14
C PRO A 296 -36.82 -2.58 -2.84
N VAL A 297 -36.16 -3.26 -3.80
CA VAL A 297 -36.75 -4.36 -4.59
C VAL A 297 -36.84 -5.63 -3.74
N ASP A 298 -35.81 -5.96 -2.96
CA ASP A 298 -35.79 -7.11 -2.06
C ASP A 298 -36.82 -6.96 -0.93
N PHE A 299 -37.04 -5.74 -0.44
CA PHE A 299 -38.09 -5.42 0.53
C PHE A 299 -39.50 -5.58 -0.08
N GLN A 300 -39.68 -5.18 -1.35
CA GLN A 300 -40.98 -5.31 -2.05
C GLN A 300 -41.30 -6.75 -2.46
N LEU A 301 -40.30 -7.56 -2.79
CA LEU A 301 -40.47 -8.97 -3.15
C LEU A 301 -40.72 -9.88 -1.94
N GLN A 302 -40.25 -9.51 -0.75
CA GLN A 302 -40.58 -10.20 0.49
C GLN A 302 -42.03 -9.97 0.93
N ALA A 303 -42.60 -8.80 0.63
CA ALA A 303 -43.97 -8.43 1.02
C ALA A 303 -45.08 -9.08 0.17
N THR A 304 -44.75 -9.80 -0.90
CA THR A 304 -45.73 -10.43 -1.81
C THR A 304 -45.87 -11.93 -1.64
N ASN A 305 -45.14 -12.55 -0.70
CA ASN A 305 -45.14 -13.99 -0.46
C ASN A 305 -45.80 -14.42 0.87
N ASP A 306 -46.52 -13.51 1.54
CA ASP A 306 -47.39 -13.81 2.68
C ASP A 306 -48.87 -13.74 2.29
#